data_AF-A0A1G8TR70-F1
#
_entry.id   AF-A0A1G8TR70-F1
#
_cell.length_a   1.000
_cell.length_b   1.000
_cell.length_c   1.000
_cell.angle_alpha   90.00
_cell.angle_beta   90.00
_cell.angle_gamma   90.00
#
_symmetry.space_group_name_H-M   'P 1'
#
loop_
_entity.id
_entity.type
_entity.pdbx_description
1 polymer ?
#
loop_
_entity_poly.entity_id
_entity_poly.type
_entity_poly.pdbx_seq_one_letter_code
_entity_poly.pdbx_strand_id
1 'polypeptide(L)'
;MDWLEELDVFLSSDESPDGCMKLSDLDGFMHGVVCSPQKIHPQEWISVACGTNALDVPDWVIEEMLAHHGEIYLKLLRHKPLVEPIFWQDPEGHVIAMDWCEGFMKAVSLRANLWLRLVESGSHGHLVTPIIVHLMDGNDIAPVGLPRKMLHKTLDKAAEQIPEAVEGIFQFWIDHS
;
A
#
# COMPACT_ATOMS: atom_id res chain seq x y z
N MET A 1 -11.42 -16.87 -14.85
CA MET A 1 -10.38 -15.84 -14.82
C MET A 1 -10.34 -15.36 -13.38
N ASP A 2 -9.16 -15.29 -12.80
CA ASP A 2 -9.01 -14.71 -11.46
C ASP A 2 -9.41 -13.23 -11.56
N TRP A 3 -10.21 -12.70 -10.63
CA TRP A 3 -10.67 -11.30 -10.68
C TRP A 3 -9.46 -10.34 -10.65
N LEU A 4 -8.37 -10.75 -9.99
CA LEU A 4 -7.09 -10.05 -9.98
C LEU A 4 -6.46 -9.97 -11.37
N GLU A 5 -6.50 -11.06 -12.15
CA GLU A 5 -5.95 -11.08 -13.52
C GLU A 5 -6.76 -10.14 -14.42
N GLU A 6 -8.08 -10.14 -14.30
CA GLU A 6 -8.95 -9.27 -15.09
C GLU A 6 -8.73 -7.80 -14.75
N LEU A 7 -8.63 -7.48 -13.45
CA LEU A 7 -8.30 -6.15 -12.98
C LEU A 7 -6.92 -5.69 -13.48
N ASP A 8 -5.88 -6.52 -13.35
CA ASP A 8 -4.52 -6.18 -13.80
C ASP A 8 -4.45 -5.90 -15.31
N VAL A 9 -5.16 -6.71 -16.11
CA VAL A 9 -5.28 -6.50 -17.56
C VAL A 9 -5.92 -5.16 -17.86
N PHE A 10 -7.02 -4.80 -17.18
CA PHE A 10 -7.65 -3.49 -17.37
C PHE A 10 -6.71 -2.35 -16.97
N LEU A 11 -6.13 -2.40 -15.76
CA LEU A 11 -5.23 -1.36 -15.24
C LEU A 11 -4.02 -1.14 -16.16
N SER A 12 -3.59 -2.19 -16.87
CA SER A 12 -2.45 -2.15 -17.81
C SER A 12 -2.83 -1.77 -19.24
N SER A 13 -4.12 -1.63 -19.55
CA SER A 13 -4.62 -1.36 -20.90
C SER A 13 -4.70 0.14 -21.24
N ASP A 14 -4.83 0.45 -22.54
CA ASP A 14 -5.09 1.80 -23.03
C ASP A 14 -6.49 2.33 -22.66
N GLU A 15 -7.38 1.48 -22.15
CA GLU A 15 -8.71 1.89 -21.67
C GLU A 15 -8.65 2.48 -20.25
N SER A 16 -7.60 2.18 -19.49
CA SER A 16 -7.37 2.74 -18.17
C SER A 16 -6.85 4.18 -18.27
N PRO A 17 -7.31 5.12 -17.43
CA PRO A 17 -6.78 6.48 -17.42
C PRO A 17 -5.26 6.51 -17.18
N ASP A 18 -4.55 7.49 -17.79
CA ASP A 18 -3.10 7.66 -17.67
C ASP A 18 -2.60 7.75 -16.21
N GLY A 19 -3.43 8.30 -15.30
CA GLY A 19 -3.11 8.46 -13.88
C GLY A 19 -3.58 7.32 -12.98
N CYS A 20 -4.09 6.24 -13.57
CA CYS A 20 -4.57 5.08 -12.83
C CYS A 20 -3.41 4.25 -12.28
N MET A 21 -3.50 3.91 -11.00
CA MET A 21 -2.55 3.04 -10.32
C MET A 21 -2.52 1.65 -10.96
N LYS A 22 -1.35 1.02 -10.96
CA LYS A 22 -1.21 -0.39 -11.36
C LYS A 22 -1.49 -1.27 -10.15
N LEU A 23 -1.47 -2.60 -10.33
CA LEU A 23 -1.99 -3.50 -9.31
C LEU A 23 -1.25 -3.39 -7.96
N SER A 24 0.09 -3.31 -7.99
CA SER A 24 0.93 -3.26 -6.78
C SER A 24 0.74 -1.97 -5.98
N ASP A 25 0.81 -0.81 -6.62
CA ASP A 25 0.56 0.50 -6.01
C ASP A 25 -0.91 0.68 -5.61
N LEU A 26 -1.86 0.15 -6.38
CA LEU A 26 -3.27 0.13 -6.01
C LEU A 26 -3.53 -0.68 -4.73
N ASP A 27 -2.94 -1.88 -4.62
CA ASP A 27 -3.05 -2.72 -3.43
C ASP A 27 -2.48 -2.02 -2.19
N GLY A 28 -1.30 -1.42 -2.31
CA GLY A 28 -0.69 -0.64 -1.24
C GLY A 28 -1.53 0.58 -0.85
N PHE A 29 -2.08 1.28 -1.83
CA PHE A 29 -3.01 2.38 -1.61
C PHE A 29 -4.26 1.94 -0.85
N MET A 30 -4.89 0.82 -1.23
CA MET A 30 -6.07 0.28 -0.53
C MET A 30 -5.75 -0.12 0.91
N HIS A 31 -4.60 -0.74 1.18
CA HIS A 31 -4.15 -1.01 2.54
C HIS A 31 -3.98 0.28 3.34
N GLY A 32 -3.38 1.31 2.76
CA GLY A 32 -3.24 2.62 3.42
C GLY A 32 -4.57 3.33 3.66
N VAL A 33 -5.56 3.17 2.77
CA VAL A 33 -6.93 3.68 2.94
C VAL A 33 -7.62 2.98 4.11
N VAL A 34 -7.51 1.64 4.20
CA VAL A 34 -8.07 0.85 5.30
C VAL A 34 -7.42 1.21 6.63
N CYS A 35 -6.11 1.42 6.63
CA CYS A 35 -5.33 1.83 7.81
C CYS A 35 -5.42 3.32 8.15
N SER A 36 -6.22 4.10 7.42
CA SER A 36 -6.32 5.54 7.66
C SER A 36 -6.97 5.86 9.02
N PRO A 37 -6.42 6.82 9.81
CA PRO A 37 -6.99 7.24 11.09
C PRO A 37 -8.39 7.88 10.96
N GLN A 38 -8.78 8.27 9.74
CA GLN A 38 -10.10 8.79 9.43
C GLN A 38 -10.59 8.16 8.14
N LYS A 39 -11.88 7.78 8.11
CA LYS A 39 -12.54 7.25 6.92
C LYS A 39 -12.33 8.18 5.71
N ILE A 40 -11.86 7.60 4.62
CA ILE A 40 -11.77 8.22 3.32
C ILE A 40 -12.97 7.75 2.51
N HIS A 41 -13.72 8.66 1.90
CA HIS A 41 -14.95 8.28 1.20
C HIS A 41 -14.61 7.47 -0.06
N PRO A 42 -15.38 6.41 -0.43
CA PRO A 42 -15.15 5.64 -1.64
C PRO A 42 -14.91 6.47 -2.90
N GLN A 43 -15.78 7.44 -3.16
CA GLN A 43 -15.60 8.33 -4.31
C GLN A 43 -14.29 9.13 -4.28
N GLU A 44 -13.80 9.51 -3.08
CA GLU A 44 -12.54 10.24 -2.93
C GLU A 44 -11.36 9.33 -3.28
N TRP A 45 -11.26 8.17 -2.63
CA TRP A 45 -10.08 7.31 -2.84
C TRP A 45 -10.10 6.60 -4.18
N ILE A 46 -11.26 6.23 -4.73
CA ILE A 46 -11.37 5.67 -6.10
C ILE A 46 -10.91 6.70 -7.12
N SER A 47 -11.31 7.96 -6.97
CA SER A 47 -10.88 9.02 -7.90
C SER A 47 -9.36 9.22 -7.85
N VAL A 48 -8.76 9.12 -6.67
CA VAL A 48 -7.30 9.20 -6.50
C VAL A 48 -6.61 7.98 -7.12
N ALA A 49 -7.12 6.78 -6.87
CA ALA A 49 -6.57 5.53 -7.38
C ALA A 49 -6.62 5.45 -8.90
N CYS A 50 -7.72 5.89 -9.51
CA CYS A 50 -7.91 5.83 -10.96
C CYS A 50 -7.40 7.07 -11.71
N GLY A 51 -6.96 8.11 -11.00
CA GLY A 51 -6.50 9.37 -11.62
C GLY A 51 -7.58 10.11 -12.42
N THR A 52 -8.85 9.79 -12.20
CA THR A 52 -10.02 10.36 -12.88
C THR A 52 -11.19 10.51 -11.91
N ASN A 53 -12.32 11.06 -12.33
CA ASN A 53 -13.53 11.04 -11.50
C ASN A 53 -14.02 9.59 -11.33
N ALA A 54 -14.34 9.18 -10.10
CA ALA A 54 -14.89 7.85 -9.83
C ALA A 54 -16.13 7.50 -10.67
N LEU A 55 -16.90 8.49 -11.13
CA LEU A 55 -18.06 8.28 -12.00
C LEU A 55 -17.69 7.89 -13.45
N ASP A 56 -16.45 8.13 -13.86
CA ASP A 56 -15.94 7.79 -15.20
C ASP A 56 -15.24 6.41 -15.22
N VAL A 57 -15.11 5.76 -14.05
CA VAL A 57 -14.52 4.42 -13.92
C VAL A 57 -15.59 3.36 -14.24
N PRO A 58 -15.27 2.29 -15.00
CA PRO A 58 -16.23 1.22 -15.26
C PRO A 58 -16.79 0.60 -13.97
N ASP A 59 -18.10 0.34 -13.93
CA ASP A 59 -18.78 -0.16 -12.73
C ASP A 59 -18.14 -1.43 -12.16
N TRP A 60 -17.75 -2.37 -13.04
CA TRP A 60 -17.13 -3.63 -12.61
C TRP A 60 -15.76 -3.41 -11.93
N VAL A 61 -14.98 -2.42 -12.37
CA VAL A 61 -13.69 -2.07 -11.73
C VAL A 61 -13.94 -1.49 -10.35
N ILE A 62 -14.94 -0.62 -10.21
CA ILE A 62 -15.35 -0.07 -8.91
C ILE A 62 -15.81 -1.19 -7.97
N GLU A 63 -16.60 -2.13 -8.47
CA GLU A 63 -17.09 -3.28 -7.70
C GLU A 63 -15.94 -4.15 -7.19
N GLU A 64 -14.98 -4.50 -8.03
CA GLU A 64 -13.80 -5.28 -7.64
C GLU A 64 -12.91 -4.54 -6.64
N MET A 65 -12.64 -3.24 -6.87
CA MET A 65 -11.88 -2.42 -5.92
C MET A 65 -12.57 -2.32 -4.55
N LEU A 66 -13.89 -2.15 -4.52
CA LEU A 66 -14.66 -2.12 -3.28
C LEU A 66 -14.68 -3.48 -2.58
N ALA A 67 -14.80 -4.57 -3.33
CA ALA A 67 -14.76 -5.93 -2.80
C ALA A 67 -13.40 -6.22 -2.15
N HIS A 68 -12.29 -5.95 -2.86
CA HIS A 68 -10.94 -6.14 -2.33
C HIS A 68 -10.63 -5.26 -1.12
N HIS A 69 -10.99 -3.97 -1.17
CA HIS A 69 -10.89 -3.07 -0.01
C HIS A 69 -11.65 -3.63 1.20
N GLY A 70 -12.87 -4.14 0.99
CA GLY A 70 -13.66 -4.80 2.02
C GLY A 70 -12.99 -6.06 2.57
N GLU A 71 -12.39 -6.87 1.71
CA GLU A 71 -11.63 -8.07 2.09
C GLU A 71 -10.42 -7.73 2.95
N ILE A 72 -9.61 -6.73 2.55
CA ILE A 72 -8.46 -6.24 3.34
C ILE A 72 -8.92 -5.86 4.75
N TYR A 73 -9.98 -5.05 4.86
CA TYR A 73 -10.53 -4.64 6.15
C TYR A 73 -10.98 -5.85 7.01
N LEU A 74 -11.71 -6.78 6.41
CA LEU A 74 -12.17 -7.98 7.11
C LEU A 74 -11.03 -8.89 7.55
N LYS A 75 -9.96 -9.00 6.76
CA LYS A 75 -8.76 -9.77 7.11
C LYS A 75 -8.01 -9.12 8.27
N LEU A 76 -7.89 -7.79 8.28
CA LEU A 76 -7.25 -7.04 9.36
C LEU A 76 -8.03 -7.09 10.68
N LEU A 77 -9.36 -7.19 10.64
CA LEU A 77 -10.20 -7.34 11.84
C LEU A 77 -10.14 -8.71 12.52
N ARG A 78 -9.52 -9.73 11.90
CA ARG A 78 -9.47 -11.08 12.47
C ARG A 78 -8.64 -11.09 13.76
N HIS A 79 -8.93 -12.01 14.68
CA HIS A 79 -8.08 -12.24 15.87
C HIS A 79 -6.61 -12.52 15.49
N LYS A 80 -6.41 -13.24 14.39
CA LYS A 80 -5.11 -13.37 13.74
C LYS A 80 -5.24 -12.69 12.39
N PRO A 81 -4.83 -11.42 12.28
CA PRO A 81 -4.89 -10.70 11.01
C PRO A 81 -4.14 -11.46 9.91
N LEU A 82 -4.52 -11.19 8.67
CA LEU A 82 -3.85 -11.74 7.50
C LEU A 82 -3.62 -10.59 6.52
N VAL A 83 -2.37 -10.19 6.35
CA VAL A 83 -1.98 -9.18 5.37
C VAL A 83 -1.18 -9.87 4.28
N GLU A 84 -1.67 -9.75 3.04
CA GLU A 84 -1.11 -10.42 1.85
C GLU A 84 -0.83 -9.35 0.78
N PRO A 85 0.25 -8.57 0.91
CA PRO A 85 0.57 -7.50 -0.04
C PRO A 85 0.83 -8.06 -1.44
N ILE A 86 0.31 -7.38 -2.45
CA ILE A 86 0.59 -7.70 -3.86
C ILE A 86 1.85 -6.96 -4.27
N PHE A 87 3.01 -7.61 -4.18
CA PHE A 87 4.28 -7.05 -4.65
C PHE A 87 4.62 -7.53 -6.06
N TRP A 88 5.38 -6.71 -6.79
CA TRP A 88 6.04 -7.15 -8.00
C TRP A 88 7.16 -8.14 -7.69
N GLN A 89 7.52 -8.94 -8.68
CA GLN A 89 8.70 -9.80 -8.64
C GLN A 89 9.57 -9.54 -9.86
N ASP A 90 10.88 -9.50 -9.68
CA ASP A 90 11.83 -9.53 -10.79
C ASP A 90 11.88 -10.93 -11.45
N PRO A 91 12.50 -11.08 -12.63
CA PRO A 91 12.63 -12.38 -13.30
C PRO A 91 13.35 -13.46 -12.48
N GLU A 92 14.15 -13.06 -11.49
CA GLU A 92 14.85 -13.93 -10.57
C GLU A 92 14.00 -14.28 -9.33
N GLY A 93 12.80 -13.71 -9.20
CA GLY A 93 11.83 -13.95 -8.12
C GLY A 93 12.04 -13.07 -6.88
N HIS A 94 12.85 -12.01 -6.94
CA HIS A 94 13.00 -11.08 -5.83
C HIS A 94 11.80 -10.14 -5.75
N VAL A 95 11.34 -9.89 -4.53
CA VAL A 95 10.25 -8.98 -4.23
C VAL A 95 10.65 -7.53 -4.51
N ILE A 96 9.78 -6.80 -5.22
CA ILE A 96 9.88 -5.37 -5.42
C ILE A 96 8.64 -4.72 -4.79
N ALA A 97 8.82 -4.17 -3.59
CA ALA A 97 7.75 -3.58 -2.79
C ALA A 97 7.61 -2.05 -2.95
N MET A 98 8.43 -1.42 -3.81
CA MET A 98 8.50 0.05 -3.93
C MET A 98 7.15 0.65 -4.36
N ASP A 99 6.57 0.18 -5.47
CA ASP A 99 5.28 0.67 -5.98
C ASP A 99 4.16 0.52 -4.93
N TRP A 100 4.11 -0.63 -4.25
CA TRP A 100 3.19 -0.85 -3.14
C TRP A 100 3.36 0.18 -2.03
N CYS A 101 4.61 0.48 -1.64
CA CYS A 101 4.91 1.48 -0.62
C CYS A 101 4.55 2.90 -1.09
N GLU A 102 4.72 3.23 -2.36
CA GLU A 102 4.29 4.50 -2.94
C GLU A 102 2.77 4.66 -2.86
N GLY A 103 2.03 3.61 -3.21
CA GLY A 103 0.59 3.51 -3.05
C GLY A 103 0.15 3.76 -1.61
N PHE A 104 0.74 3.04 -0.65
CA PHE A 104 0.43 3.20 0.77
C PHE A 104 0.66 4.64 1.24
N MET A 105 1.80 5.23 0.87
CA MET A 105 2.11 6.60 1.26
C MET A 105 1.24 7.64 0.55
N LYS A 106 0.72 7.33 -0.65
CA LYS A 106 -0.30 8.15 -1.30
C LYS A 106 -1.58 8.20 -0.47
N ALA A 107 -2.01 7.09 0.12
CA ALA A 107 -3.16 7.08 1.03
C ALA A 107 -2.87 7.86 2.33
N VAL A 108 -1.67 7.68 2.92
CA VAL A 108 -1.22 8.47 4.08
C VAL A 108 -1.32 9.98 3.81
N SER A 109 -0.91 10.41 2.60
CA SER A 109 -0.92 11.82 2.22
C SER A 109 -2.32 12.46 2.26
N LEU A 110 -3.38 11.67 2.04
CA LEU A 110 -4.77 12.17 2.07
C LEU A 110 -5.18 12.64 3.46
N ARG A 111 -4.52 12.17 4.52
CA ARG A 111 -4.78 12.53 5.92
C ARG A 111 -3.49 12.81 6.69
N ALA A 112 -2.46 13.33 6.03
CA ALA A 112 -1.08 13.41 6.54
C ALA A 112 -0.95 13.95 7.98
N ASN A 113 -1.67 15.01 8.31
CA ASN A 113 -1.62 15.62 9.65
C ASN A 113 -2.09 14.68 10.77
N LEU A 114 -3.04 13.78 10.49
CA LEU A 114 -3.53 12.81 11.47
C LEU A 114 -2.52 11.68 11.72
N TRP A 115 -1.77 11.30 10.69
CA TRP A 115 -0.73 10.27 10.77
C TRP A 115 0.45 10.67 11.66
N LEU A 116 0.69 11.97 11.87
CA LEU A 116 1.71 12.47 12.80
C LEU A 116 1.57 11.87 14.20
N ARG A 117 0.33 11.58 14.65
CA ARG A 117 0.11 10.94 15.96
C ARG A 117 0.80 9.58 16.08
N LEU A 118 0.75 8.76 15.02
CA LEU A 118 1.44 7.47 14.98
C LEU A 118 2.96 7.69 14.91
N VAL A 119 3.40 8.51 13.96
CA VAL A 119 4.82 8.74 13.66
C VAL A 119 5.56 9.33 14.87
N GLU A 120 4.92 10.24 15.59
CA GLU A 120 5.49 10.95 16.75
C GLU A 120 5.12 10.29 18.09
N SER A 121 4.48 9.12 18.09
CA SER A 121 4.02 8.44 19.32
C SER A 121 5.14 7.99 20.28
N GLY A 122 6.39 8.01 19.83
CA GLY A 122 7.57 7.52 20.57
C GLY A 122 7.61 6.00 20.81
N SER A 123 6.52 5.29 20.51
CA SER A 123 6.34 3.86 20.78
C SER A 123 6.02 3.07 19.50
N HIS A 124 5.12 3.59 18.66
CA HIS A 124 4.60 2.92 17.46
C HIS A 124 5.09 3.54 16.16
N GLY A 125 5.87 4.63 16.22
CA GLY A 125 6.40 5.31 15.02
C GLY A 125 7.30 4.42 14.15
N HIS A 126 7.88 3.36 14.71
CA HIS A 126 8.67 2.38 13.96
C HIS A 126 7.83 1.53 13.00
N LEU A 127 6.51 1.48 13.16
CA LEU A 127 5.64 0.67 12.32
C LEU A 127 5.60 1.18 10.87
N VAL A 128 5.85 2.46 10.60
CA VAL A 128 5.97 2.96 9.22
C VAL A 128 7.34 2.69 8.59
N THR A 129 8.34 2.27 9.38
CA THR A 129 9.73 2.10 8.91
C THR A 129 9.87 1.14 7.73
N PRO A 130 9.24 -0.05 7.72
CA PRO A 130 9.33 -0.98 6.59
C PRO A 130 8.76 -0.42 5.28
N ILE A 131 7.84 0.55 5.37
CA ILE A 131 7.21 1.18 4.20
C ILE A 131 8.10 2.31 3.68
N ILE A 132 8.51 3.24 4.56
CA ILE A 132 9.28 4.43 4.15
C ILE A 132 10.69 4.09 3.63
N VAL A 133 11.29 2.98 4.08
CA VAL A 133 12.65 2.61 3.65
C VAL A 133 12.71 2.28 2.16
N HIS A 134 11.62 1.82 1.56
CA HIS A 134 11.55 1.57 0.11
C HIS A 134 11.49 2.85 -0.73
N LEU A 135 11.18 3.99 -0.09
CA LEU A 135 11.01 5.30 -0.74
C LEU A 135 12.21 6.22 -0.53
N MET A 136 13.20 5.77 0.23
CA MET A 136 14.44 6.48 0.47
C MET A 136 15.41 6.27 -0.69
N ASP A 137 16.27 7.24 -0.93
CA ASP A 137 17.34 7.06 -1.91
C ASP A 137 18.28 5.94 -1.44
N GLY A 138 18.86 5.20 -2.38
CA GLY A 138 19.78 4.10 -2.06
C GLY A 138 20.97 4.52 -1.19
N ASN A 139 21.36 5.80 -1.23
CA ASN A 139 22.41 6.39 -0.38
C ASN A 139 21.97 6.63 1.07
N ASP A 140 20.67 6.85 1.30
CA ASP A 140 20.09 7.04 2.64
C ASP A 140 19.92 5.70 3.37
N ILE A 141 19.62 4.65 2.60
CA ILE A 141 19.42 3.28 3.11
C ILE A 141 20.77 2.58 3.33
N ALA A 142 21.71 2.81 2.42
CA ALA A 142 23.04 2.19 2.44
C ALA A 142 24.12 3.26 2.23
N PRO A 143 24.96 3.57 3.23
CA PRO A 143 26.06 4.52 3.05
C PRO A 143 26.95 4.18 1.84
N VAL A 144 27.45 5.24 1.20
CA VAL A 144 28.32 5.19 0.03
C VAL A 144 29.45 4.19 0.22
N GLY A 145 29.57 3.23 -0.71
CA GLY A 145 30.57 2.16 -0.68
C GLY A 145 30.06 0.81 -0.18
N LEU A 146 28.80 0.71 0.26
CA LEU A 146 28.18 -0.59 0.54
C LEU A 146 27.87 -1.36 -0.76
N PRO A 147 28.03 -2.69 -0.76
CA PRO A 147 27.66 -3.52 -1.91
C PRO A 147 26.15 -3.46 -2.18
N ARG A 148 25.75 -3.37 -3.46
CA ARG A 148 24.34 -3.39 -3.90
C ARG A 148 23.56 -4.61 -3.36
N LYS A 149 24.22 -5.76 -3.20
CA LYS A 149 23.63 -6.97 -2.59
C LYS A 149 23.21 -6.77 -1.13
N MET A 150 23.89 -5.90 -0.38
CA MET A 150 23.48 -5.55 0.99
C MET A 150 22.24 -4.67 0.98
N LEU A 151 22.15 -3.70 0.05
CA LEU A 151 20.94 -2.88 -0.13
C LEU A 151 19.72 -3.75 -0.46
N HIS A 152 19.84 -4.66 -1.44
CA HIS A 152 18.73 -5.57 -1.79
C HIS A 152 18.29 -6.40 -0.58
N LYS A 153 19.22 -7.01 0.16
CA LYS A 153 18.90 -7.74 1.39
C LYS A 153 18.21 -6.89 2.47
N THR A 154 18.52 -5.61 2.54
CA THR A 154 17.85 -4.70 3.47
C THR A 154 16.40 -4.45 3.04
N LEU A 155 16.19 -4.20 1.74
CA LEU A 155 14.86 -4.01 1.17
C LEU A 155 14.01 -5.28 1.26
N ASP A 156 14.56 -6.45 0.94
CA ASP A 156 13.87 -7.74 1.06
C ASP A 156 13.34 -7.95 2.49
N LYS A 157 14.20 -7.70 3.49
CA LYS A 157 13.82 -7.81 4.90
C LYS A 157 12.78 -6.78 5.32
N ALA A 158 12.83 -5.57 4.75
CA ALA A 158 11.81 -4.57 5.00
C ALA A 158 10.47 -5.01 4.39
N ALA A 159 10.48 -5.56 3.17
CA ALA A 159 9.28 -6.09 2.54
C ALA A 159 8.64 -7.24 3.36
N GLU A 160 9.47 -8.13 3.91
CA GLU A 160 9.03 -9.20 4.84
C GLU A 160 8.35 -8.66 6.10
N GLN A 161 8.66 -7.43 6.52
CA GLN A 161 8.09 -6.79 7.71
C GLN A 161 6.82 -5.98 7.42
N ILE A 162 6.48 -5.72 6.16
CA ILE A 162 5.29 -4.94 5.77
C ILE A 162 4.00 -5.53 6.34
N PRO A 163 3.74 -6.85 6.29
CA PRO A 163 2.52 -7.43 6.88
C PRO A 163 2.34 -7.08 8.37
N GLU A 164 3.35 -7.34 9.20
CA GLU A 164 3.32 -7.03 10.64
C GLU A 164 3.19 -5.51 10.90
N ALA A 165 3.85 -4.69 10.10
CA ALA A 165 3.71 -3.23 10.16
C ALA A 165 2.27 -2.77 9.89
N VAL A 166 1.63 -3.27 8.83
CA VAL A 166 0.25 -2.91 8.48
C VAL A 166 -0.71 -3.34 9.59
N GLU A 167 -0.55 -4.55 10.14
CA GLU A 167 -1.34 -5.02 11.28
C GLU A 167 -1.20 -4.10 12.49
N GLY A 168 0.04 -3.75 12.85
CA GLY A 168 0.32 -2.85 13.96
C GLY A 168 -0.26 -1.45 13.75
N ILE A 169 -0.16 -0.90 12.53
CA ILE A 169 -0.73 0.41 12.19
C ILE A 169 -2.25 0.38 12.35
N PHE A 170 -2.90 -0.63 11.80
CA PHE A 170 -4.35 -0.79 11.88
C PHE A 170 -4.80 -0.90 13.35
N GLN A 171 -4.13 -1.72 14.14
CA GLN A 171 -4.44 -1.92 15.56
C GLN A 171 -4.20 -0.64 16.38
N PHE A 172 -3.13 0.11 16.09
CA PHE A 172 -2.87 1.39 16.76
C PHE A 172 -4.06 2.34 16.62
N TRP A 173 -4.64 2.46 15.44
CA TRP A 173 -5.79 3.35 15.25
C TRP A 173 -7.07 2.84 15.90
N ILE A 174 -7.28 1.52 15.98
CA ILE A 174 -8.40 0.95 16.73
C ILE A 174 -8.28 1.30 18.21
N ASP A 175 -7.11 1.08 18.81
CA ASP A 175 -6.88 1.25 20.25
C ASP A 175 -6.90 2.72 20.70
N HIS A 176 -6.73 3.66 19.77
CA HIS A 176 -6.63 5.10 20.03
C HIS A 176 -7.73 5.93 19.33
N SER A 177 -8.84 5.28 18.94
CA SER A 177 -10.04 5.89 18.33
C SER A 177 -11.06 6.41 19.34
#